data_AF-A0AAN8C707-F1
#
_entry.id   AF-A0AAN8C707-F1
#
_cell.length_a   1.000
_cell.length_b   1.000
_cell.length_c   1.000
_cell.angle_alpha   90.00
_cell.angle_beta   90.00
_cell.angle_gamma   90.00
#
_symmetry.space_group_name_H-M   'P 1'
#
loop_
_entity.id
_entity.type
_entity.pdbx_description
1 polymer ?
#
loop_
_entity_poly.entity_id
_entity_poly.type
_entity_poly.pdbx_seq_one_letter_code
_entity_poly.pdbx_strand_id
1 'polypeptide(L)'
;MSSFTISAAVLMISRPWFIMFLLCSGPLKAQLGTTPNIKHIVVGRCFNYITLVNPSLRLDCEEIWRQFEEAVVRQSSCNVTVEDYNHMFYAMAQTWPCDRFLFWSKTRTLMHIYTAVVPHYWTLEDTLVGYMFNDLIWCGQEEDSGFDFSSCPDWSACRNHPVYSLWRQASQNFAEMACGNITVLLNGSIVNAFSRKSMFGSVELESLNTCRVDYVNIKVVTNLDGPFIESCSEGSIVDLIQILQSRGFRWTCTDNEETLMILQCIKNPKQASCQTCANSLSQIKSLTLT
;
A
#
# COMPACT_ATOMS: atom_id res chain seq x y z
N MET A 1 23.07 76.43 -37.64
CA MET A 1 23.95 76.20 -38.81
C MET A 1 24.55 74.81 -38.68
N SER A 2 24.46 74.06 -39.78
CA SER A 2 25.21 72.85 -40.13
C SER A 2 25.17 71.67 -39.16
N SER A 3 24.20 70.80 -39.43
CA SER A 3 24.31 69.34 -39.37
C SER A 3 25.59 68.85 -40.06
N PHE A 4 26.29 67.90 -39.46
CA PHE A 4 27.16 66.97 -40.17
C PHE A 4 26.99 65.57 -39.57
N THR A 5 26.37 64.71 -40.36
CA THR A 5 26.32 63.25 -40.20
C THR A 5 27.66 62.65 -40.61
N ILE A 6 28.23 61.79 -39.77
CA ILE A 6 29.15 60.73 -40.22
C ILE A 6 28.68 59.41 -39.60
N SER A 7 28.39 58.48 -40.51
CA SER A 7 27.96 57.11 -40.29
C SER A 7 29.17 56.24 -39.93
N ALA A 8 29.05 55.38 -38.92
CA ALA A 8 30.00 54.28 -38.70
C ALA A 8 29.29 53.05 -38.12
N ALA A 9 29.01 52.13 -39.03
CA ALA A 9 28.99 50.68 -38.95
C ALA A 9 28.78 49.98 -37.60
N VAL A 10 27.70 49.19 -37.61
CA VAL A 10 27.29 48.12 -36.71
C VAL A 10 28.41 47.10 -36.44
N LEU A 11 28.73 46.88 -35.17
CA LEU A 11 29.39 45.66 -34.67
C LEU A 11 28.41 44.96 -33.73
N MET A 12 27.74 43.94 -34.27
CA MET A 12 26.87 43.01 -33.54
C MET A 12 27.75 42.16 -32.62
N ILE A 13 27.82 42.50 -31.33
CA ILE A 13 28.37 41.62 -30.31
C ILE A 13 27.20 40.80 -29.74
N SER A 14 26.99 39.61 -30.29
CA SER A 14 26.10 38.59 -29.77
C SER A 14 26.58 38.13 -28.40
N ARG A 15 26.02 38.68 -27.33
CA ARG A 15 26.14 38.09 -25.98
C ARG A 15 25.18 36.90 -25.90
N PRO A 16 25.65 35.65 -25.75
CA PRO A 16 24.75 34.56 -25.43
C PRO A 16 24.28 34.78 -24.00
N TRP A 17 22.97 35.00 -23.82
CA TRP A 17 22.32 34.81 -22.54
C TRP A 17 22.46 33.33 -22.16
N PHE A 18 23.57 33.00 -21.48
CA PHE A 18 23.59 31.86 -20.58
C PHE A 18 22.67 32.21 -19.41
N ILE A 19 21.38 31.92 -19.60
CA ILE A 19 20.46 31.73 -18.49
C ILE A 19 20.97 30.48 -17.79
N MET A 20 21.84 30.69 -16.80
CA MET A 20 22.14 29.70 -15.79
C MET A 20 20.81 29.47 -15.06
N PHE A 21 20.02 28.52 -15.55
CA PHE A 21 19.01 27.84 -14.76
C PHE A 21 19.77 27.20 -13.61
N LEU A 22 19.96 27.96 -12.54
CA LEU A 22 20.06 27.40 -11.21
C LEU A 22 18.83 26.52 -11.07
N LEU A 23 19.03 25.22 -11.29
CA LEU A 23 18.21 24.19 -10.70
C LEU A 23 18.32 24.43 -9.20
N CYS A 24 17.43 25.28 -8.68
CA CYS A 24 16.97 25.13 -7.33
C CYS A 24 16.42 23.71 -7.27
N SER A 25 17.26 22.77 -6.82
CA SER A 25 16.80 21.62 -6.09
C SER A 25 15.90 22.19 -5.01
N GLY A 26 14.59 22.24 -5.28
CA GLY A 26 13.61 22.65 -4.30
C GLY A 26 13.89 21.84 -3.03
N PRO A 27 13.79 22.43 -1.84
CA PRO A 27 14.05 21.68 -0.62
C PRO A 27 13.17 20.43 -0.66
N LEU A 28 13.80 19.26 -0.65
CA LEU A 28 13.16 18.00 -0.30
C LEU A 28 12.37 18.32 0.96
N LYS A 29 11.03 18.29 0.88
CA LYS A 29 10.19 18.48 2.06
C LYS A 29 10.62 17.41 3.04
N ALA A 30 11.30 17.81 4.12
CA ALA A 30 11.68 16.91 5.18
C ALA A 30 10.39 16.26 5.70
N GLN A 31 10.25 14.95 5.46
CA GLN A 31 9.24 14.14 6.11
C GLN A 31 9.66 13.89 7.55
N LEU A 32 8.71 13.43 8.36
CA LEU A 32 9.00 12.87 9.67
C LEU A 32 10.13 11.82 9.51
N GLY A 33 11.14 11.88 10.36
CA GLY A 33 12.17 10.84 10.43
C GLY A 33 11.61 9.51 10.96
N THR A 34 12.53 8.62 11.32
CA THR A 34 12.19 7.34 11.93
C THR A 34 11.22 7.52 13.10
N THR A 35 10.25 6.61 13.20
CA THR A 35 9.19 6.68 14.21
C THR A 35 9.80 6.68 15.61
N PRO A 36 9.49 7.66 16.48
CA PRO A 36 10.01 7.68 17.85
C PRO A 36 9.67 6.39 18.59
N ASN A 37 10.64 5.86 19.35
CA ASN A 37 10.50 4.60 20.11
C ASN A 37 10.25 3.35 19.23
N ILE A 38 10.65 3.35 17.96
CA ILE A 38 10.44 2.25 17.02
C ILE A 38 10.78 0.87 17.59
N LYS A 39 11.91 0.70 18.30
CA LYS A 39 12.26 -0.56 18.96
C LYS A 39 11.15 -1.05 19.89
N HIS A 40 10.73 -0.19 20.84
CA HIS A 40 9.71 -0.52 21.82
C HIS A 40 8.36 -0.84 21.16
N ILE A 41 7.99 -0.11 20.12
CA ILE A 41 6.74 -0.33 19.38
C ILE A 41 6.79 -1.68 18.66
N VAL A 42 7.85 -1.95 17.90
CA VAL A 42 8.00 -3.17 17.09
C VAL A 42 8.09 -4.41 17.98
N VAL A 43 8.95 -4.38 19.00
CA VAL A 43 9.08 -5.50 19.96
C VAL A 43 7.78 -5.69 20.76
N GLY A 44 7.14 -4.61 21.21
CA GLY A 44 5.86 -4.67 21.91
C GLY A 44 4.74 -5.28 21.06
N ARG A 45 4.65 -4.90 19.78
CA ARG A 45 3.70 -5.48 18.82
C ARG A 45 4.00 -6.96 18.55
N CYS A 46 5.27 -7.34 18.46
CA CYS A 46 5.67 -8.74 18.32
C CYS A 46 5.17 -9.57 19.52
N PHE A 47 5.47 -9.15 20.75
CA PHE A 47 5.02 -9.85 21.95
C PHE A 47 3.50 -9.92 22.04
N ASN A 48 2.81 -8.83 21.71
CA ASN A 48 1.36 -8.81 21.67
C ASN A 48 0.81 -9.83 20.66
N TYR A 49 1.38 -9.90 19.45
CA TYR A 49 0.96 -10.84 18.42
C TYR A 49 1.17 -12.30 18.85
N ILE A 50 2.38 -12.66 19.29
CA ILE A 50 2.68 -14.05 19.66
C ILE A 50 2.00 -14.49 20.96
N THR A 51 1.52 -13.56 21.79
CA THR A 51 0.85 -13.88 23.05
C THR A 51 -0.68 -13.90 22.92
N LEU A 52 -1.25 -12.97 22.15
CA LEU A 52 -2.70 -12.74 22.11
C LEU A 52 -3.34 -13.07 20.76
N VAL A 53 -2.62 -12.88 19.64
CA VAL A 53 -3.17 -13.09 18.29
C VAL A 53 -2.92 -14.51 17.82
N ASN A 54 -1.67 -14.98 17.89
CA ASN A 54 -1.29 -16.34 17.53
C ASN A 54 -0.36 -16.98 18.58
N PRO A 55 -0.92 -17.52 19.68
CA PRO A 55 -0.18 -18.16 20.78
C PRO A 55 0.57 -19.43 20.39
N SER A 56 0.35 -19.97 19.19
CA SER A 56 1.05 -21.16 18.70
C SER A 56 2.49 -20.85 18.27
N LEU A 57 2.79 -19.59 17.97
CA LEU A 57 4.11 -19.15 17.57
C LEU A 57 5.06 -19.08 18.77
N ARG A 58 6.28 -19.60 18.58
CA ARG A 58 7.38 -19.51 19.54
C ARG A 58 8.55 -18.81 18.87
N LEU A 59 8.48 -17.49 18.83
CA LEU A 59 9.45 -16.63 18.15
C LEU A 59 10.20 -15.77 19.17
N ASP A 60 11.43 -15.41 18.83
CA ASP A 60 12.23 -14.47 19.61
C ASP A 60 12.09 -13.06 19.03
N CYS A 61 11.30 -12.23 19.71
CA CYS A 61 11.01 -10.86 19.28
C CYS A 61 12.23 -9.94 19.30
N GLU A 62 13.19 -10.17 20.19
CA GLU A 62 14.43 -9.38 20.25
C GLU A 62 15.36 -9.78 19.11
N GLU A 63 15.43 -11.06 18.77
CA GLU A 63 16.18 -11.52 17.59
C GLU A 63 15.59 -10.98 16.28
N ILE A 64 14.25 -11.01 16.12
CA ILE A 64 13.59 -10.41 14.95
C ILE A 64 13.92 -8.92 14.86
N TRP A 65 13.85 -8.19 15.98
CA TRP A 65 14.25 -6.77 16.02
C TRP A 65 15.70 -6.58 15.63
N ARG A 66 16.63 -7.40 16.17
CA ARG A 66 18.05 -7.29 15.88
C ARG A 66 18.35 -7.47 14.39
N GLN A 67 17.71 -8.45 13.74
CA GLN A 67 17.84 -8.69 12.30
C GLN A 67 17.25 -7.54 11.47
N PHE A 68 16.12 -6.99 11.89
CA PHE A 68 15.53 -5.79 11.27
C PHE A 68 16.48 -4.58 11.37
N GLU A 69 16.98 -4.30 12.58
CA GLU A 69 17.88 -3.18 12.85
C GLU A 69 19.15 -3.29 12.02
N GLU A 70 19.75 -4.48 11.97
CA GLU A 70 20.95 -4.78 11.18
C GLU A 70 20.77 -4.48 9.68
N ALA A 71 19.59 -4.76 9.12
CA ALA A 71 19.27 -4.49 7.73
C ALA A 71 19.18 -2.99 7.42
N VAL A 72 18.71 -2.18 8.37
CA VAL A 72 18.44 -0.76 8.18
C VAL A 72 19.66 0.11 8.49
N VAL A 73 20.35 -0.13 9.61
CA VAL A 73 21.33 0.84 10.15
C VAL A 73 22.75 0.67 9.60
N ARG A 74 23.00 -0.37 8.80
CA ARG A 74 24.31 -0.62 8.17
C ARG A 74 24.51 0.07 6.83
N GLN A 75 23.45 0.69 6.29
CA GLN A 75 23.43 1.18 4.92
C GLN A 75 22.72 2.54 4.87
N SER A 76 23.05 3.34 3.86
CA SER A 76 22.30 4.56 3.58
C SER A 76 20.86 4.25 3.20
N SER A 77 19.98 5.24 3.39
CA SER A 77 18.53 5.09 3.24
C SER A 77 18.06 4.75 1.83
N CYS A 78 18.93 4.76 0.82
CA CYS A 78 18.62 4.36 -0.55
C CYS A 78 19.39 3.13 -1.03
N ASN A 79 19.99 2.37 -0.11
CA ASN A 79 20.75 1.16 -0.45
C ASN A 79 20.21 -0.11 0.24
N VAL A 80 19.06 -0.06 0.92
CA VAL A 80 18.49 -1.21 1.61
C VAL A 80 17.64 -2.03 0.63
N THR A 81 18.12 -3.22 0.31
CA THR A 81 17.50 -4.16 -0.65
C THR A 81 16.48 -5.09 0.03
N VAL A 82 15.78 -5.92 -0.75
CA VAL A 82 14.86 -6.91 -0.17
C VAL A 82 15.65 -8.04 0.52
N GLU A 83 16.83 -8.36 -0.03
CA GLU A 83 17.71 -9.41 0.45
C GLU A 83 18.27 -9.12 1.85
N ASP A 84 18.46 -7.84 2.18
CA ASP A 84 18.92 -7.41 3.50
C ASP A 84 17.93 -7.82 4.62
N TYR A 85 16.64 -7.93 4.31
CA TYR A 85 15.63 -8.37 5.26
C TYR A 85 15.47 -9.90 5.35
N ASN A 86 16.19 -10.69 4.55
CA ASN A 86 15.99 -12.15 4.49
C ASN A 86 16.12 -12.81 5.86
N HIS A 87 17.13 -12.44 6.66
CA HIS A 87 17.32 -13.02 7.99
C HIS A 87 16.16 -12.71 8.95
N MET A 88 15.60 -11.50 8.87
CA MET A 88 14.40 -11.13 9.62
C MET A 88 13.21 -12.00 9.19
N PHE A 89 12.97 -12.15 7.88
CA PHE A 89 11.85 -12.97 7.38
C PHE A 89 11.99 -14.46 7.71
N TYR A 90 13.21 -15.02 7.70
CA TYR A 90 13.44 -16.40 8.15
C TYR A 90 13.07 -16.60 9.62
N ALA A 91 13.35 -15.62 10.48
CA ALA A 91 12.97 -15.66 11.89
C ALA A 91 11.45 -15.49 12.13
N MET A 92 10.68 -15.12 11.11
CA MET A 92 9.25 -14.80 11.21
C MET A 92 8.34 -15.80 10.50
N ALA A 93 8.87 -16.96 10.08
CA ALA A 93 8.15 -17.94 9.27
C ALA A 93 6.77 -18.31 9.87
N GLN A 94 5.72 -18.21 9.05
CA GLN A 94 4.34 -18.44 9.42
C GLN A 94 3.57 -19.14 8.32
N THR A 95 2.52 -19.85 8.70
CA THR A 95 1.51 -20.37 7.77
C THR A 95 0.17 -19.76 8.11
N TRP A 96 -0.64 -19.53 7.06
CA TRP A 96 -1.94 -18.90 7.19
C TRP A 96 -3.02 -19.80 6.59
N PRO A 97 -4.24 -19.78 7.14
CA PRO A 97 -5.36 -20.56 6.60
C PRO A 97 -5.69 -20.12 5.16
N CYS A 98 -5.90 -21.10 4.28
CA CYS A 98 -6.41 -20.85 2.93
C CYS A 98 -7.81 -20.23 2.97
N ASP A 99 -8.26 -19.71 1.82
CA ASP A 99 -9.58 -19.09 1.61
C ASP A 99 -9.81 -17.76 2.34
N ARG A 100 -8.78 -17.23 3.00
CA ARG A 100 -8.86 -16.01 3.82
C ARG A 100 -8.09 -14.81 3.28
N PHE A 101 -7.23 -15.00 2.29
CA PHE A 101 -6.32 -13.95 1.83
C PHE A 101 -7.09 -12.79 1.17
N LEU A 102 -6.91 -11.59 1.70
CA LEU A 102 -7.44 -10.36 1.14
C LEU A 102 -6.30 -9.40 0.78
N PHE A 103 -6.20 -9.12 -0.51
CA PHE A 103 -5.35 -8.09 -1.09
C PHE A 103 -6.15 -6.82 -1.27
N TRP A 104 -5.47 -5.68 -1.29
CA TRP A 104 -6.15 -4.41 -1.45
C TRP A 104 -5.22 -3.40 -2.14
N SER A 105 -5.78 -2.50 -2.94
CA SER A 105 -5.00 -1.43 -3.57
C SER A 105 -5.79 -0.13 -3.52
N LYS A 106 -5.18 0.89 -2.90
CA LYS A 106 -5.78 2.24 -2.72
C LYS A 106 -7.14 2.23 -2.00
N THR A 107 -7.39 1.21 -1.17
CA THR A 107 -8.63 0.96 -0.42
C THR A 107 -8.40 0.74 1.08
N ARG A 108 -7.21 1.06 1.61
CA ARG A 108 -6.76 0.79 3.00
C ARG A 108 -7.83 1.01 4.06
N THR A 109 -8.43 2.20 4.09
CA THR A 109 -9.42 2.56 5.12
C THR A 109 -10.67 1.69 5.03
N LEU A 110 -11.16 1.42 3.82
CA LEU A 110 -12.32 0.56 3.63
C LEU A 110 -11.98 -0.89 3.98
N MET A 111 -10.79 -1.36 3.60
CA MET A 111 -10.28 -2.68 3.95
C MET A 111 -10.29 -2.89 5.46
N HIS A 112 -9.71 -1.98 6.26
CA HIS A 112 -9.67 -2.15 7.73
C HIS A 112 -11.06 -2.21 8.37
N ILE A 113 -12.03 -1.44 7.83
CA ILE A 113 -13.42 -1.52 8.29
C ILE A 113 -14.04 -2.85 7.90
N TYR A 114 -13.77 -3.32 6.68
CA TYR A 114 -14.32 -4.56 6.16
C TYR A 114 -13.82 -5.78 6.93
N THR A 115 -12.52 -5.88 7.20
CA THR A 115 -11.94 -7.01 7.94
C THR A 115 -12.33 -7.01 9.42
N ALA A 116 -12.61 -5.85 10.01
CA ALA A 116 -13.14 -5.75 11.36
C ALA A 116 -14.57 -6.29 11.50
N VAL A 117 -15.38 -6.24 10.43
CA VAL A 117 -16.78 -6.70 10.44
C VAL A 117 -16.93 -8.11 9.84
N VAL A 118 -16.05 -8.48 8.92
CA VAL A 118 -15.99 -9.81 8.30
C VAL A 118 -14.67 -10.47 8.73
N PRO A 119 -14.61 -11.05 9.94
CA PRO A 119 -13.38 -11.56 10.56
C PRO A 119 -12.81 -12.82 9.89
N HIS A 120 -13.29 -13.14 8.69
CA HIS A 120 -12.80 -14.26 7.89
C HIS A 120 -11.61 -13.88 7.01
N TYR A 121 -11.37 -12.60 6.77
CA TYR A 121 -10.25 -12.17 5.94
C TYR A 121 -8.97 -11.98 6.74
N TRP A 122 -7.85 -12.24 6.07
CA TRP A 122 -6.49 -12.00 6.53
C TRP A 122 -5.81 -11.13 5.48
N THR A 123 -5.33 -9.96 5.87
CA THR A 123 -4.51 -9.11 5.01
C THR A 123 -3.03 -9.23 5.37
N LEU A 124 -2.19 -8.57 4.59
CA LEU A 124 -0.77 -8.47 4.92
C LEU A 124 -0.57 -7.83 6.30
N GLU A 125 -1.38 -6.85 6.67
CA GLU A 125 -1.33 -6.17 7.98
C GLU A 125 -1.69 -7.09 9.16
N ASP A 126 -2.40 -8.19 8.92
CA ASP A 126 -2.75 -9.18 9.94
C ASP A 126 -1.64 -10.24 10.14
N THR A 127 -0.64 -10.30 9.27
CA THR A 127 0.54 -11.17 9.48
C THR A 127 1.46 -10.57 10.54
N LEU A 128 2.38 -11.35 11.15
CA LEU A 128 3.30 -10.78 12.14
C LEU A 128 4.12 -9.59 11.60
N VAL A 129 4.63 -9.68 10.37
CA VAL A 129 5.42 -8.59 9.75
C VAL A 129 4.54 -7.36 9.53
N GLY A 130 3.32 -7.56 9.05
CA GLY A 130 2.34 -6.49 8.95
C GLY A 130 2.07 -5.87 10.32
N TYR A 131 1.67 -6.69 11.28
CA TYR A 131 1.31 -6.28 12.63
C TYR A 131 2.42 -5.49 13.33
N MET A 132 3.67 -5.93 13.19
CA MET A 132 4.84 -5.26 13.77
C MET A 132 5.11 -3.90 13.14
N PHE A 133 5.12 -3.82 11.80
CA PHE A 133 5.64 -2.65 11.07
C PHE A 133 4.56 -1.72 10.50
N ASN A 134 3.27 -2.06 10.64
CA ASN A 134 2.18 -1.27 10.09
C ASN A 134 2.21 0.19 10.58
N ASP A 135 2.04 1.14 9.65
CA ASP A 135 2.07 2.59 9.88
C ASP A 135 3.39 3.15 10.47
N LEU A 136 4.47 2.36 10.51
CA LEU A 136 5.78 2.85 10.94
C LEU A 136 6.62 3.34 9.76
N ILE A 137 7.45 4.34 10.03
CA ILE A 137 8.46 4.89 9.13
C ILE A 137 9.84 4.67 9.76
N TRP A 138 10.82 4.28 8.95
CA TRP A 138 12.21 4.11 9.38
C TRP A 138 13.18 4.33 8.23
N CYS A 139 14.38 4.77 8.58
CA CYS A 139 15.49 4.93 7.67
C CYS A 139 16.83 5.01 8.45
N GLY A 140 17.94 4.69 7.78
CA GLY A 140 19.28 4.75 8.35
C GLY A 140 19.93 6.11 8.16
N GLN A 141 20.89 6.45 9.03
CA GLN A 141 21.74 7.63 8.82
C GLN A 141 22.69 7.40 7.63
N GLU A 142 23.11 8.49 6.96
CA GLU A 142 24.02 8.41 5.81
C GLU A 142 25.47 8.12 6.21
N GLU A 143 25.94 8.71 7.31
CA GLU A 143 27.36 8.68 7.71
C GLU A 143 27.64 7.82 8.95
N ASP A 144 26.63 7.64 9.81
CA ASP A 144 26.74 6.96 11.10
C ASP A 144 25.89 5.68 11.14
N SER A 145 26.27 4.74 12.01
CA SER A 145 25.42 3.57 12.28
C SER A 145 24.28 3.95 13.21
N GLY A 146 23.07 4.04 12.68
CA GLY A 146 21.88 4.34 13.48
C GLY A 146 20.66 4.68 12.63
N PHE A 147 19.52 4.84 13.30
CA PHE A 147 18.31 5.36 12.66
C PHE A 147 18.37 6.89 12.56
N ASP A 148 17.91 7.45 11.44
CA ASP A 148 17.70 8.89 11.32
C ASP A 148 16.30 9.25 11.84
N PHE A 149 16.25 9.88 13.01
CA PHE A 149 15.00 10.39 13.62
C PHE A 149 14.65 11.81 13.18
N SER A 150 15.54 12.50 12.47
CA SER A 150 15.36 13.88 12.03
C SER A 150 14.61 13.94 10.71
N SER A 151 15.00 13.12 9.73
CA SER A 151 14.39 13.12 8.40
C SER A 151 14.60 11.78 7.69
N CYS A 152 13.56 11.26 7.05
CA CYS A 152 13.68 10.15 6.11
C CYS A 152 13.38 10.63 4.68
N PRO A 153 14.02 10.05 3.66
CA PRO A 153 13.60 10.25 2.28
C PRO A 153 12.17 9.74 2.07
N ASP A 154 11.47 10.29 1.08
CA ASP A 154 10.18 9.73 0.66
C ASP A 154 10.38 8.28 0.20
N TRP A 155 9.44 7.39 0.52
CA TRP A 155 9.53 5.98 0.13
C TRP A 155 9.66 5.77 -1.39
N SER A 156 9.20 6.73 -2.19
CA SER A 156 9.31 6.73 -3.66
C SER A 156 10.57 7.43 -4.19
N ALA A 157 11.39 8.02 -3.32
CA ALA A 157 12.60 8.74 -3.71
C ALA A 157 13.64 7.81 -4.37
N CYS A 158 13.66 6.53 -4.00
CA CYS A 158 14.59 5.55 -4.53
C CYS A 158 14.02 4.13 -4.49
N ARG A 159 14.56 3.26 -5.34
CA ARG A 159 14.10 1.87 -5.48
C ARG A 159 14.39 1.01 -4.26
N ASN A 160 15.54 1.22 -3.62
CA ASN A 160 16.02 0.45 -2.47
C ASN A 160 15.82 1.24 -1.16
N HIS A 161 14.62 1.83 -1.02
CA HIS A 161 14.22 2.49 0.22
C HIS A 161 13.86 1.42 1.27
N PRO A 162 14.32 1.53 2.53
CA PRO A 162 14.16 0.48 3.55
C PRO A 162 12.71 0.08 3.79
N VAL A 163 11.80 1.05 3.92
CA VAL A 163 10.35 0.78 4.06
C VAL A 163 9.79 0.08 2.82
N TYR A 164 10.12 0.55 1.61
CA TYR A 164 9.61 -0.04 0.37
C TYR A 164 10.13 -1.46 0.18
N SER A 165 11.41 -1.72 0.46
CA SER A 165 12.03 -3.04 0.37
C SER A 165 11.40 -4.04 1.33
N LEU A 166 11.12 -3.64 2.59
CA LEU A 166 10.43 -4.52 3.55
C LEU A 166 9.03 -4.87 3.04
N TRP A 167 8.22 -3.88 2.65
CA TRP A 167 6.87 -4.14 2.16
C TRP A 167 6.86 -4.92 0.86
N ARG A 168 7.82 -4.72 -0.03
CA ARG A 168 7.99 -5.51 -1.26
C ARG A 168 8.22 -6.98 -0.95
N GLN A 169 9.14 -7.30 -0.03
CA GLN A 169 9.38 -8.68 0.39
C GLN A 169 8.17 -9.27 1.13
N ALA A 170 7.52 -8.49 2.00
CA ALA A 170 6.34 -8.91 2.75
C ALA A 170 5.16 -9.25 1.80
N SER A 171 4.87 -8.37 0.84
CA SER A 171 3.87 -8.55 -0.20
C SER A 171 4.15 -9.77 -1.08
N GLN A 172 5.42 -9.97 -1.48
CA GLN A 172 5.82 -11.16 -2.23
C GLN A 172 5.55 -12.45 -1.41
N ASN A 173 6.03 -12.53 -0.17
CA ASN A 173 5.84 -13.69 0.69
C ASN A 173 4.35 -13.98 0.95
N PHE A 174 3.54 -12.94 1.14
CA PHE A 174 2.10 -13.07 1.35
C PHE A 174 1.38 -13.63 0.11
N ALA A 175 1.75 -13.17 -1.07
CA ALA A 175 1.21 -13.68 -2.34
C ALA A 175 1.66 -15.11 -2.66
N GLU A 176 2.93 -15.46 -2.43
CA GLU A 176 3.43 -16.83 -2.67
C GLU A 176 2.77 -17.88 -1.76
N MET A 177 2.33 -17.46 -0.57
CA MET A 177 1.64 -18.31 0.38
C MET A 177 0.13 -18.40 0.19
N ALA A 178 -0.46 -17.48 -0.59
CA ALA A 178 -1.89 -17.44 -0.83
C ALA A 178 -2.41 -18.76 -1.43
N CYS A 179 -3.56 -19.21 -0.93
CA CYS A 179 -4.18 -20.45 -1.37
C CYS A 179 -5.70 -20.45 -1.20
N GLY A 180 -6.38 -21.31 -1.97
CA GLY A 180 -7.83 -21.38 -2.06
C GLY A 180 -8.41 -20.15 -2.75
N ASN A 181 -9.54 -19.65 -2.22
CA ASN A 181 -10.21 -18.47 -2.71
C ASN A 181 -9.58 -17.20 -2.11
N ILE A 182 -9.04 -16.33 -2.95
CA ILE A 182 -8.51 -15.03 -2.53
C ILE A 182 -9.49 -13.92 -2.89
N THR A 183 -9.37 -12.78 -2.21
CA THR A 183 -10.14 -11.57 -2.52
C THR A 183 -9.19 -10.41 -2.81
N VAL A 184 -9.54 -9.56 -3.78
CA VAL A 184 -8.87 -8.27 -4.00
C VAL A 184 -9.88 -7.13 -3.95
N LEU A 185 -9.61 -6.13 -3.12
CA LEU A 185 -10.43 -4.93 -2.96
C LEU A 185 -9.83 -3.72 -3.69
N LEU A 186 -10.54 -3.20 -4.69
CA LEU A 186 -10.10 -2.11 -5.55
C LEU A 186 -11.05 -0.92 -5.50
N ASN A 187 -10.52 0.28 -5.77
CA ASN A 187 -11.27 1.54 -5.71
C ASN A 187 -11.75 1.94 -7.11
N GLY A 188 -13.04 1.81 -7.39
CA GLY A 188 -13.68 2.21 -8.65
C GLY A 188 -13.96 3.71 -8.75
N SER A 189 -13.71 4.51 -7.70
CA SER A 189 -13.90 5.97 -7.72
C SER A 189 -12.66 6.75 -8.15
N ILE A 190 -11.67 6.06 -8.69
CA ILE A 190 -10.42 6.66 -9.18
C ILE A 190 -10.07 6.09 -10.56
N VAL A 191 -9.31 6.86 -11.33
CA VAL A 191 -8.65 6.33 -12.53
C VAL A 191 -7.52 5.37 -12.14
N ASN A 192 -7.30 4.34 -12.95
CA ASN A 192 -6.33 3.28 -12.68
C ASN A 192 -6.58 2.61 -11.32
N ALA A 193 -7.81 2.11 -11.12
CA ALA A 193 -8.18 1.32 -9.94
C ALA A 193 -7.21 0.15 -9.74
N PHE A 194 -6.87 -0.53 -10.85
CA PHE A 194 -5.73 -1.41 -10.97
C PHE A 194 -4.53 -0.67 -11.62
N SER A 195 -3.33 -1.02 -11.19
CA SER A 195 -2.10 -0.54 -11.83
C SER A 195 -1.02 -1.60 -11.77
N ARG A 196 -0.46 -1.94 -12.93
CA ARG A 196 0.72 -2.84 -13.05
C ARG A 196 1.96 -2.34 -12.30
N LYS A 197 1.98 -1.06 -11.90
CA LYS A 197 3.09 -0.45 -11.14
C LYS A 197 2.83 -0.39 -9.62
N SER A 198 1.62 -0.73 -9.17
CA SER A 198 1.30 -0.79 -7.74
C SER A 198 1.94 -2.02 -7.08
N MET A 199 2.03 -2.04 -5.74
CA MET A 199 2.50 -3.23 -5.01
C MET A 199 1.67 -4.48 -5.38
N PHE A 200 0.34 -4.33 -5.42
CA PHE A 200 -0.55 -5.39 -5.88
C PHE A 200 -0.23 -5.84 -7.30
N GLY A 201 -0.12 -4.92 -8.26
CA GLY A 201 0.06 -5.29 -9.67
C GLY A 201 1.47 -5.77 -10.05
N SER A 202 2.53 -5.24 -9.42
CA SER A 202 3.92 -5.51 -9.79
C SER A 202 4.60 -6.60 -8.95
N VAL A 203 4.06 -6.90 -7.77
CA VAL A 203 4.64 -7.85 -6.82
C VAL A 203 3.63 -8.93 -6.50
N GLU A 204 2.52 -8.58 -5.86
CA GLU A 204 1.60 -9.57 -5.30
C GLU A 204 0.95 -10.43 -6.39
N LEU A 205 0.38 -9.78 -7.42
CA LEU A 205 -0.24 -10.46 -8.55
C LEU A 205 0.76 -11.38 -9.23
N GLU A 206 1.97 -10.90 -9.53
CA GLU A 206 3.04 -11.68 -10.17
C GLU A 206 3.47 -12.90 -9.34
N SER A 207 3.46 -12.77 -8.02
CA SER A 207 3.83 -13.83 -7.07
C SER A 207 2.72 -14.86 -6.78
N LEU A 208 1.48 -14.63 -7.23
CA LEU A 208 0.40 -15.62 -7.04
C LEU A 208 0.68 -16.94 -7.78
N ASN A 209 0.47 -18.05 -7.08
CA ASN A 209 0.65 -19.40 -7.60
C ASN A 209 -0.68 -20.01 -8.07
N THR A 210 -0.80 -20.27 -9.38
CA THR A 210 -1.99 -20.84 -10.03
C THR A 210 -2.32 -22.26 -9.58
N CYS A 211 -1.36 -23.01 -9.02
CA CYS A 211 -1.59 -24.35 -8.48
C CYS A 211 -2.16 -24.32 -7.05
N ARG A 212 -2.12 -23.17 -6.37
CA ARG A 212 -2.57 -23.02 -4.97
C ARG A 212 -3.81 -22.15 -4.85
N VAL A 213 -3.94 -21.14 -5.70
CA VAL A 213 -5.09 -20.24 -5.73
C VAL A 213 -6.15 -20.82 -6.66
N ASP A 214 -7.28 -21.21 -6.09
CA ASP A 214 -8.39 -21.79 -6.82
C ASP A 214 -9.21 -20.72 -7.54
N TYR A 215 -9.34 -19.54 -6.93
CA TYR A 215 -10.23 -18.48 -7.40
C TYR A 215 -9.83 -17.09 -6.90
N VAL A 216 -9.96 -16.07 -7.77
CA VAL A 216 -9.71 -14.66 -7.45
C VAL A 216 -11.01 -13.86 -7.46
N ASN A 217 -11.47 -13.42 -6.29
CA ASN A 217 -12.67 -12.60 -6.15
C ASN A 217 -12.32 -11.11 -6.19
N ILE A 218 -12.62 -10.43 -7.29
CA ILE A 218 -12.40 -8.99 -7.44
C ILE A 218 -13.62 -8.24 -6.91
N LYS A 219 -13.41 -7.34 -5.96
CA LYS A 219 -14.43 -6.45 -5.41
C LYS A 219 -14.05 -5.02 -5.77
N VAL A 220 -14.80 -4.40 -6.68
CA VAL A 220 -14.59 -3.00 -7.07
C VAL A 220 -15.61 -2.16 -6.32
N VAL A 221 -15.12 -1.24 -5.49
CA VAL A 221 -15.98 -0.39 -4.68
C VAL A 221 -15.84 1.05 -5.10
N THR A 222 -16.98 1.68 -5.31
CA THR A 222 -17.10 3.12 -5.54
C THR A 222 -17.62 3.81 -4.29
N ASN A 223 -17.22 5.07 -4.12
CA ASN A 223 -17.80 5.99 -3.16
C ASN A 223 -19.30 6.14 -3.41
N LEU A 224 -20.07 6.24 -2.34
CA LEU A 224 -21.53 6.34 -2.36
C LEU A 224 -22.10 7.51 -3.17
N ASP A 225 -21.41 8.64 -3.23
CA ASP A 225 -21.81 9.84 -4.01
C ASP A 225 -21.03 9.95 -5.33
N GLY A 226 -20.28 8.90 -5.68
CA GLY A 226 -19.32 8.92 -6.78
C GLY A 226 -18.02 9.70 -6.45
N PRO A 227 -17.19 9.96 -7.47
CA PRO A 227 -17.40 9.60 -8.87
C PRO A 227 -17.39 8.08 -9.10
N PHE A 228 -18.14 7.59 -10.10
CA PHE A 228 -18.12 6.19 -10.55
C PHE A 228 -17.24 6.13 -11.80
N ILE A 229 -15.95 5.80 -11.64
CA ILE A 229 -14.94 5.96 -12.70
C ILE A 229 -14.60 4.64 -13.39
N GLU A 230 -14.37 3.59 -12.61
CA GLU A 230 -14.05 2.25 -13.11
C GLU A 230 -14.96 1.21 -12.44
N SER A 231 -15.25 0.16 -13.20
CA SER A 231 -16.14 -0.94 -12.81
C SER A 231 -15.59 -2.27 -13.34
N CYS A 232 -16.24 -3.39 -13.02
CA CYS A 232 -15.84 -4.71 -13.52
C CYS A 232 -15.82 -4.83 -15.06
N SER A 233 -16.52 -3.93 -15.76
CA SER A 233 -16.58 -3.90 -17.23
C SER A 233 -15.79 -2.75 -17.86
N GLU A 234 -15.12 -1.90 -17.07
CA GLU A 234 -14.52 -0.65 -17.58
C GLU A 234 -13.14 -0.35 -16.99
N GLY A 235 -12.32 0.37 -17.76
CA GLY A 235 -11.04 0.89 -17.31
C GLY A 235 -10.00 -0.19 -16.99
N SER A 236 -9.14 0.09 -16.02
CA SER A 236 -8.00 -0.77 -15.69
C SER A 236 -8.39 -2.11 -15.06
N ILE A 237 -9.63 -2.25 -14.59
CA ILE A 237 -10.14 -3.53 -14.06
C ILE A 237 -10.23 -4.58 -15.17
N VAL A 238 -10.57 -4.18 -16.40
CA VAL A 238 -10.58 -5.07 -17.56
C VAL A 238 -9.16 -5.59 -17.85
N ASP A 239 -8.14 -4.74 -17.71
CA ASP A 239 -6.74 -5.16 -17.88
C ASP A 239 -6.34 -6.19 -16.82
N LEU A 240 -6.77 -6.03 -15.56
CA LEU A 240 -6.55 -7.02 -14.49
C LEU A 240 -7.21 -8.36 -14.85
N ILE A 241 -8.46 -8.33 -15.31
CA ILE A 241 -9.19 -9.53 -15.73
C ILE A 241 -8.45 -10.25 -16.85
N GLN A 242 -7.95 -9.53 -17.86
CA GLN A 242 -7.16 -10.11 -18.94
C GLN A 242 -5.86 -10.77 -18.44
N ILE A 243 -5.17 -10.15 -17.47
CA ILE A 243 -3.98 -10.75 -16.85
C ILE A 243 -4.34 -12.06 -16.15
N LEU A 244 -5.39 -12.07 -15.34
CA LEU A 244 -5.85 -13.26 -14.62
C LEU A 244 -6.23 -14.38 -15.58
N GLN A 245 -6.98 -14.07 -16.64
CA GLN A 245 -7.32 -15.02 -17.70
C GLN A 245 -6.09 -15.60 -18.39
N SER A 246 -5.14 -14.73 -18.80
CA SER A 246 -3.93 -15.17 -19.51
C SER A 246 -3.03 -16.08 -18.67
N ARG A 247 -3.08 -15.92 -17.34
CA ARG A 247 -2.34 -16.74 -16.38
C ARG A 247 -3.11 -17.98 -15.92
N GLY A 248 -4.35 -18.17 -16.40
CA GLY A 248 -5.16 -19.35 -16.10
C GLY A 248 -5.88 -19.32 -14.75
N PHE A 249 -5.99 -18.16 -14.10
CA PHE A 249 -6.78 -18.03 -12.88
C PHE A 249 -8.28 -18.04 -13.20
N ARG A 250 -9.05 -18.67 -12.32
CA ARG A 250 -10.51 -18.46 -12.27
C ARG A 250 -10.79 -17.21 -11.46
N TRP A 251 -11.78 -16.42 -11.88
CA TRP A 251 -12.04 -15.13 -11.26
C TRP A 251 -13.52 -14.74 -11.35
N THR A 252 -13.94 -13.89 -10.41
CA THR A 252 -15.19 -13.14 -10.45
C THR A 252 -14.87 -11.66 -10.27
N CYS A 253 -15.77 -10.80 -10.74
CA CYS A 253 -15.73 -9.39 -10.43
C CYS A 253 -17.11 -8.92 -9.99
N THR A 254 -17.18 -8.24 -8.86
CA THR A 254 -18.41 -7.67 -8.30
C THR A 254 -18.22 -6.17 -8.06
N ASP A 255 -19.07 -5.37 -8.69
CA ASP A 255 -19.17 -3.94 -8.40
C ASP A 255 -20.08 -3.72 -7.18
N ASN A 256 -19.63 -2.88 -6.25
CA ASN A 256 -20.45 -2.34 -5.16
C ASN A 256 -21.24 -3.39 -4.38
N GLU A 257 -20.58 -4.46 -3.96
CA GLU A 257 -21.18 -5.49 -3.12
C GLU A 257 -21.90 -4.89 -1.89
N GLU A 258 -23.07 -5.43 -1.58
CA GLU A 258 -23.98 -4.92 -0.56
C GLU A 258 -23.30 -4.69 0.80
N THR A 259 -22.51 -5.66 1.28
CA THR A 259 -21.78 -5.52 2.56
C THR A 259 -20.85 -4.30 2.56
N LEU A 260 -20.10 -4.08 1.48
CA LEU A 260 -19.16 -2.96 1.37
C LEU A 260 -19.92 -1.62 1.27
N MET A 261 -21.08 -1.61 0.61
CA MET A 261 -21.96 -0.44 0.56
C MET A 261 -22.55 -0.10 1.94
N ILE A 262 -23.02 -1.11 2.69
CA ILE A 262 -23.52 -0.94 4.06
C ILE A 262 -22.43 -0.34 4.96
N LEU A 263 -21.18 -0.82 4.85
CA LEU A 263 -20.07 -0.29 5.64
C LEU A 263 -19.77 1.18 5.34
N GLN A 264 -19.84 1.58 4.07
CA GLN A 264 -19.73 2.99 3.70
C GLN A 264 -20.88 3.82 4.30
N CYS A 265 -22.10 3.27 4.31
CA CYS A 265 -23.26 3.93 4.88
C CYS A 265 -23.20 4.12 6.40
N ILE A 266 -22.59 3.17 7.13
CA ILE A 266 -22.35 3.35 8.58
C ILE A 266 -21.46 4.56 8.85
N LYS A 267 -20.47 4.81 7.97
CA LYS A 267 -19.58 5.97 8.09
C LYS A 267 -20.26 7.29 7.76
N ASN A 268 -21.20 7.29 6.79
CA ASN A 268 -21.96 8.49 6.41
C ASN A 268 -23.46 8.19 6.19
N PRO A 269 -24.25 8.01 7.27
CA PRO A 269 -25.63 7.53 7.17
C PRO A 269 -26.60 8.54 6.56
N LYS A 270 -26.19 9.81 6.41
CA LYS A 270 -27.03 10.88 5.85
C LYS A 270 -27.01 10.92 4.31
N GLN A 271 -26.10 10.18 3.67
CA GLN A 271 -26.05 10.12 2.20
C GLN A 271 -27.33 9.54 1.62
N ALA A 272 -27.77 10.09 0.49
CA ALA A 272 -29.03 9.73 -0.14
C ALA A 272 -29.08 8.23 -0.51
N SER A 273 -27.97 7.68 -1.00
CA SER A 273 -27.81 6.26 -1.33
C SER A 273 -27.95 5.32 -0.11
N CYS A 274 -27.79 5.84 1.10
CA CYS A 274 -27.92 5.07 2.35
C CYS A 274 -29.32 5.11 2.96
N GLN A 275 -30.18 6.01 2.50
CA GLN A 275 -31.54 6.14 3.05
C GLN A 275 -32.40 4.91 2.71
N THR A 276 -32.11 4.22 1.61
CA THR A 276 -32.73 2.94 1.24
C THR A 276 -32.41 1.84 2.27
N CYS A 277 -31.19 1.81 2.83
CA CYS A 277 -30.80 0.86 3.88
C CYS A 277 -31.54 1.10 5.21
N ALA A 278 -31.82 2.37 5.54
CA ALA A 278 -32.55 2.73 6.76
C ALA A 278 -34.03 2.30 6.71
N ASN A 279 -34.66 2.42 5.54
CA ASN A 279 -36.07 2.06 5.35
C ASN A 279 -36.30 0.54 5.48
N SER A 280 -35.40 -0.30 4.97
CA SER A 280 -35.50 -1.76 5.10
C SER A 280 -35.36 -2.24 6.56
N LEU A 281 -34.45 -1.64 7.34
CA LEU A 281 -34.30 -1.93 8.78
C LEU A 281 -35.53 -1.48 9.60
N SER A 282 -36.20 -0.40 9.19
CA SER A 282 -37.42 0.06 9.85
C SER A 282 -38.64 -0.85 9.59
N GLN A 283 -38.73 -1.47 8.40
CA GLN A 283 -39.79 -2.43 8.07
C GLN A 283 -39.64 -3.76 8.82
N ILE A 284 -38.41 -4.20 9.11
CA ILE A 284 -38.16 -5.42 9.92
C ILE A 284 -38.62 -5.20 11.38
N LYS A 285 -38.45 -3.99 11.92
CA LYS A 285 -38.99 -3.63 13.24
C LYS A 285 -40.52 -3.61 13.28
N SER A 286 -41.20 -3.23 12.20
CA SER A 286 -42.67 -3.25 12.18
C SER A 286 -43.26 -4.65 12.04
N LEU A 287 -42.54 -5.59 11.40
CA LEU A 287 -42.98 -6.99 11.23
C LEU A 287 -42.74 -7.87 12.45
N THR A 288 -41.89 -7.44 13.39
CA THR A 288 -41.62 -8.15 14.65
C THR A 288 -42.47 -7.67 15.83
N LEU A 289 -43.32 -6.65 15.60
CA LEU A 289 -44.24 -6.05 16.58
C LEU A 289 -45.72 -6.28 16.24
N THR A 290 -46.02 -7.19 15.32
CA THR A 290 -47.36 -7.71 15.00
C THR A 290 -47.41 -9.19 15.29
#